data_AF-A0A9P4TKK6-F1
#
_entry.id   AF-A0A9P4TKK6-F1
#
_cell.length_a   1.000
_cell.length_b   1.000
_cell.length_c   1.000
_cell.angle_alpha   90.00
_cell.angle_beta   90.00
_cell.angle_gamma   90.00
#
_symmetry.space_group_name_H-M   'P 1'
#
loop_
_entity.id
_entity.type
_entity.pdbx_description
1 polymer ?
#
loop_
_entity_poly.entity_id
_entity_poly.type
_entity_poly.pdbx_seq_one_letter_code
_entity_poly.pdbx_strand_id
1 'polypeptide(L)'
;MKASSMVIGTQQEPSPTGILPIDIAKEALRLYPPSRRVHREFDGKLFHADIEACHRLGLLSGDDPLTFRPERWQSICPHLRKKDKKNKLKDEERRFGFMPFAKWCRADTKETKAFAMKMILMLVAVLCDKLGDDWKLADKESLPELGVALESSRDAYGDLRLDKV
;
A
#
# COMPACT_ATOMS: atom_id res chain seq x y z
N MET A 1 -8.85 -32.37 27.49
CA MET A 1 -8.77 -31.00 26.91
C MET A 1 -7.90 -31.06 25.67
N LYS A 2 -8.49 -30.95 24.47
CA LYS A 2 -7.73 -30.93 23.21
C LYS A 2 -7.32 -29.48 22.94
N ALA A 3 -6.01 -29.24 22.84
CA ALA A 3 -5.49 -27.99 22.31
C ALA A 3 -5.92 -27.87 20.85
N SER A 4 -6.81 -26.91 20.56
CA SER A 4 -7.16 -26.57 19.19
C SER A 4 -5.97 -25.84 18.58
N SER A 5 -5.22 -26.54 17.71
CA SER A 5 -4.18 -25.92 16.89
C SER A 5 -4.84 -24.99 15.89
N MET A 6 -4.84 -23.69 16.19
CA MET A 6 -5.23 -22.67 15.25
C MET A 6 -4.18 -22.67 14.14
N VAL A 7 -4.53 -23.29 13.00
CA VAL A 7 -3.71 -23.26 11.80
C VAL A 7 -3.59 -21.79 11.43
N ILE A 8 -2.40 -21.21 11.59
CA ILE A 8 -2.07 -19.90 11.06
C ILE A 8 -2.08 -20.09 9.54
N GLY A 9 -3.24 -19.84 8.93
CA GLY A 9 -3.43 -19.85 7.49
C GLY A 9 -2.32 -19.01 6.87
N THR A 10 -1.56 -19.60 5.95
CA THR A 10 -0.60 -18.87 5.15
C THR A 10 -1.32 -17.68 4.51
N GLN A 11 -0.78 -16.48 4.69
CA GLN A 11 -1.28 -15.16 4.24
C GLN A 11 -1.38 -15.02 2.70
N GLN A 12 -1.89 -16.04 2.01
CA GLN A 12 -1.86 -16.23 0.56
C GLN A 12 -3.20 -16.70 -0.01
N GLU A 13 -4.21 -16.98 0.81
CA GLU A 13 -5.53 -17.25 0.25
C GLU A 13 -6.12 -15.93 -0.28
N PRO A 14 -6.46 -15.87 -1.59
CA PRO A 14 -7.11 -14.70 -2.14
C PRO A 14 -8.44 -14.49 -1.41
N SER A 15 -8.83 -13.23 -1.20
CA SER A 15 -10.23 -12.93 -0.87
C SER A 15 -11.17 -13.55 -1.92
N PRO A 16 -12.48 -13.66 -1.66
CA PRO A 16 -13.44 -14.07 -2.69
C PRO A 16 -13.35 -13.26 -4.01
N THR A 17 -12.79 -12.05 -3.93
CA THR A 17 -12.52 -11.14 -5.04
C THR A 17 -11.11 -11.25 -5.64
N GLY A 18 -10.29 -12.20 -5.17
CA GLY A 18 -8.92 -12.42 -5.62
C GLY A 18 -7.89 -11.41 -5.09
N ILE A 19 -8.30 -10.46 -4.25
CA ILE A 19 -7.46 -9.39 -3.74
C ILE A 19 -6.52 -9.98 -2.69
N LEU A 20 -5.23 -9.68 -2.81
CA LEU A 20 -4.23 -10.11 -1.85
C LEU A 20 -3.90 -8.97 -0.88
N PRO A 21 -3.46 -9.26 0.35
CA PRO A 21 -3.00 -8.22 1.29
C PRO A 21 -1.95 -7.27 0.69
N ILE A 22 -1.08 -7.80 -0.19
CA ILE A 22 -0.07 -7.00 -0.89
C ILE A 22 -0.69 -5.96 -1.85
N ASP A 23 -1.85 -6.24 -2.44
CA ASP A 23 -2.54 -5.30 -3.33
C ASP A 23 -3.10 -4.11 -2.55
N ILE A 24 -3.65 -4.37 -1.36
CA ILE A 24 -4.11 -3.33 -0.41
C ILE A 24 -2.93 -2.44 -0.01
N ALA A 25 -1.81 -3.04 0.39
CA ALA A 25 -0.62 -2.28 0.78
C ALA A 25 -0.04 -1.47 -0.37
N LYS A 26 -0.04 -2.01 -1.59
CA LYS A 26 0.42 -1.29 -2.78
C LYS A 26 -0.49 -0.12 -3.12
N GLU A 27 -1.80 -0.29 -3.05
CA GLU A 27 -2.75 0.79 -3.32
C GLU A 27 -2.65 1.90 -2.28
N ALA A 28 -2.44 1.55 -1.00
CA ALA A 28 -2.18 2.54 0.05
C ALA A 28 -0.89 3.32 -0.23
N LEU A 29 0.21 2.65 -0.61
CA LEU A 29 1.48 3.29 -0.94
C LEU A 29 1.44 4.08 -2.28
N ARG A 30 0.50 3.75 -3.17
CA ARG A 30 0.23 4.53 -4.38
C ARG A 30 -0.36 5.89 -4.01
N LEU A 31 -1.41 5.88 -3.17
CA LEU A 31 -2.09 7.09 -2.71
C LEU A 31 -1.23 7.94 -1.76
N TYR A 32 -0.48 7.29 -0.87
CA TYR A 32 0.32 7.93 0.18
C TYR A 32 1.78 7.49 0.13
N PRO A 33 2.54 7.86 -0.92
CA PRO A 33 3.95 7.53 -0.96
C PRO A 33 4.67 8.20 0.23
N PRO A 34 5.47 7.44 1.01
CA PRO A 34 6.23 8.00 2.15
C PRO A 34 7.17 9.14 1.75
N SER A 35 7.62 9.16 0.50
CA SER A 35 8.36 10.25 -0.11
C SER A 35 7.63 10.74 -1.34
N ARG A 36 6.97 11.91 -1.25
CA ARG A 36 6.25 12.52 -2.38
C ARG A 36 7.20 13.02 -3.47
N ARG A 37 8.39 13.50 -3.08
CA ARG A 37 9.38 14.05 -4.00
C ARG A 37 10.77 13.55 -3.67
N VAL A 38 11.58 13.31 -4.70
CA VAL A 38 12.99 12.96 -4.58
C VAL A 38 13.82 14.05 -5.21
N HIS A 39 14.53 14.82 -4.38
CA HIS A 39 15.35 15.94 -4.82
C HIS A 39 16.79 15.49 -5.15
N ARG A 40 17.36 16.04 -6.21
CA ARG A 40 18.76 15.81 -6.62
C ARG A 40 19.36 17.11 -7.13
N GLU A 41 20.61 17.36 -6.79
CA GLU A 41 21.39 18.41 -7.41
C GLU A 41 22.28 17.81 -8.48
N PHE A 42 22.30 18.43 -9.66
CA PHE A 42 23.18 18.05 -10.75
C PHE A 42 23.65 19.32 -11.47
N ASP A 43 24.96 19.50 -11.55
CA ASP A 43 25.58 20.68 -12.17
C ASP A 43 25.05 22.02 -11.60
N GLY A 44 24.98 22.12 -10.27
CA GLY A 44 24.47 23.29 -9.53
C GLY A 44 22.97 23.56 -9.70
N LYS A 45 22.23 22.69 -10.40
CA LYS A 45 20.78 22.81 -10.60
C LYS A 45 20.03 21.79 -9.76
N LEU A 46 18.96 22.24 -9.11
CA LEU A 46 18.07 21.38 -8.34
C LEU A 46 17.00 20.76 -9.26
N PHE A 47 16.94 19.44 -9.25
CA PHE A 47 15.91 18.63 -9.88
C PHE A 47 15.08 17.92 -8.82
N HIS A 48 13.83 17.61 -9.15
CA HIS A 48 13.03 16.71 -8.34
C HIS A 48 12.21 15.77 -9.22
N ALA A 49 12.05 14.53 -8.77
CA ALA A 49 11.05 13.63 -9.29
C ALA A 49 9.82 13.69 -8.36
N ASP A 50 8.65 13.95 -8.91
CA ASP A 50 7.38 13.94 -8.17
C ASP A 50 6.75 12.54 -8.23
N ILE A 51 7.01 11.76 -7.17
CA ILE A 51 6.59 10.36 -7.03
C ILE A 51 5.07 10.27 -6.91
N GLU A 52 4.47 11.20 -6.17
CA GLU A 52 3.02 11.26 -5.99
C GLU A 52 2.31 11.54 -7.32
N ALA A 53 2.83 12.49 -8.11
CA ALA A 53 2.32 12.74 -9.45
C ALA A 53 2.48 11.50 -10.35
N CYS A 54 3.65 10.86 -10.36
CA CYS A 54 3.86 9.62 -11.11
C CYS A 54 2.88 8.51 -10.73
N HIS A 55 2.59 8.35 -9.44
CA HIS A 55 1.64 7.35 -8.95
C HIS A 55 0.21 7.63 -9.40
N ARG A 56 -0.14 8.91 -9.63
CA ARG A 56 -1.47 9.37 -10.07
C ARG A 56 -1.63 9.45 -11.59
N LEU A 57 -0.58 9.16 -12.36
CA LEU A 57 -0.69 9.08 -13.83
C LEU A 57 -1.61 7.94 -14.24
N GLY A 58 -2.42 8.17 -15.28
CA GLY A 58 -3.39 7.18 -15.79
C GLY A 58 -2.76 5.85 -16.20
N LEU A 59 -1.47 5.83 -16.53
CA LEU A 59 -0.71 4.59 -16.79
C LEU A 59 -0.76 3.60 -15.63
N LEU A 60 -0.72 4.08 -14.38
CA LEU A 60 -0.84 3.25 -13.18
C LEU A 60 -2.26 3.32 -12.60
N SER A 61 -2.85 4.51 -12.62
CA SER A 61 -4.06 4.86 -11.86
C SER A 61 -5.36 4.80 -12.65
N GLY A 62 -5.33 4.55 -13.97
CA GLY A 62 -6.53 4.66 -14.80
C GLY A 62 -7.20 6.03 -14.70
N ASP A 63 -8.53 6.04 -14.75
CA ASP A 63 -9.34 7.26 -14.78
C ASP A 63 -9.71 7.79 -13.37
N ASP A 64 -9.38 7.03 -12.31
CA ASP A 64 -9.78 7.30 -10.92
C ASP A 64 -8.57 7.38 -9.96
N PRO A 65 -7.62 8.31 -10.17
CA PRO A 65 -6.33 8.31 -9.47
C PRO A 65 -6.38 8.60 -7.98
N LEU A 66 -7.48 9.15 -7.48
CA LEU A 66 -7.68 9.46 -6.06
C LEU A 66 -8.57 8.43 -5.35
N THR A 67 -8.97 7.37 -6.04
CA THR A 67 -9.83 6.33 -5.47
C THR A 67 -8.99 5.15 -5.00
N PHE A 68 -9.26 4.67 -3.78
CA PHE A 68 -8.63 3.48 -3.21
C PHE A 68 -9.23 2.20 -3.81
N ARG A 69 -8.52 1.58 -4.76
CA ARG A 69 -8.95 0.38 -5.47
C ARG A 69 -7.88 -0.71 -5.53
N PRO A 70 -7.76 -1.56 -4.50
CA PRO A 70 -6.76 -2.63 -4.47
C PRO A 70 -6.88 -3.63 -5.62
N GLU A 71 -8.08 -3.86 -6.15
CA GLU A 71 -8.32 -4.77 -7.27
C GLU A 71 -7.63 -4.31 -8.58
N ARG A 72 -7.33 -3.01 -8.72
CA ARG A 72 -6.57 -2.44 -9.86
C ARG A 72 -5.29 -3.20 -10.13
N TRP A 73 -4.61 -3.64 -9.07
CA TRP A 73 -3.34 -4.33 -9.18
C TRP A 73 -3.47 -5.68 -9.91
N GLN A 74 -4.65 -6.31 -9.91
CA GLN A 74 -4.89 -7.56 -10.63
C GLN A 74 -4.81 -7.36 -12.15
N SER A 75 -5.20 -6.18 -12.63
CA SER A 75 -5.17 -5.80 -14.04
C SER A 75 -3.76 -5.38 -14.51
N ILE A 76 -2.86 -5.05 -13.59
CA ILE A 76 -1.47 -4.70 -13.91
C ILE A 76 -0.67 -5.99 -14.16
N CYS A 77 -0.24 -6.17 -15.40
CA CYS A 77 0.56 -7.32 -15.84
C CYS A 77 0.06 -8.68 -15.30
N PRO A 78 -1.20 -9.08 -15.57
CA PRO A 78 -1.81 -10.26 -14.96
C PRO A 78 -0.99 -11.55 -15.19
N HIS A 79 -0.35 -11.65 -16.36
CA HIS A 79 0.51 -12.77 -16.75
C HIS A 79 1.82 -12.89 -15.93
N LEU A 80 2.19 -11.86 -15.16
CA LEU A 80 3.39 -11.82 -14.30
C LEU A 80 3.09 -12.05 -12.81
N ARG A 81 1.82 -12.19 -12.42
CA ARG A 81 1.43 -12.39 -11.01
C ARG A 81 1.72 -13.81 -10.46
N LYS A 82 2.31 -14.69 -11.28
CA LYS A 82 2.78 -16.02 -10.86
C LYS A 82 4.05 -15.91 -9.98
N LYS A 83 4.20 -16.81 -8.99
CA LYS A 83 5.28 -16.77 -7.99
C LYS A 83 6.70 -16.71 -8.60
N ASP A 84 6.92 -17.35 -9.73
CA ASP A 84 8.19 -17.41 -10.46
C ASP A 84 8.59 -16.09 -11.13
N LYS A 85 7.66 -15.15 -11.31
CA LYS A 85 7.87 -13.90 -12.06
C LYS A 85 7.88 -12.64 -11.20
N LYS A 86 8.01 -12.77 -9.87
CA LYS A 86 7.92 -11.65 -8.92
C LYS A 86 8.86 -10.49 -9.22
N ASN A 87 10.11 -10.75 -9.63
CA ASN A 87 11.05 -9.68 -9.96
C ASN A 87 10.62 -8.93 -11.23
N LYS A 88 10.19 -9.65 -12.27
CA LYS A 88 9.67 -9.05 -13.51
C LYS A 88 8.42 -8.21 -13.23
N LEU A 89 7.52 -8.70 -12.39
CA LEU A 89 6.33 -7.94 -11.96
C LEU A 89 6.73 -6.62 -11.28
N LYS A 90 7.68 -6.65 -10.33
CA LYS A 90 8.17 -5.45 -9.65
C LYS A 90 8.75 -4.43 -10.64
N ASP A 91 9.46 -4.90 -11.66
CA ASP A 91 10.08 -4.03 -12.67
C ASP A 91 9.04 -3.42 -13.63
N GLU A 92 8.00 -4.16 -14.01
CA GLU A 92 6.89 -3.61 -14.79
C GLU A 92 6.08 -2.59 -13.99
N GLU A 93 5.75 -2.88 -12.73
CA GLU A 93 5.06 -1.92 -11.85
C GLU A 93 5.85 -0.59 -11.74
N ARG A 94 7.18 -0.67 -11.65
CA ARG A 94 8.07 0.51 -11.69
C ARG A 94 8.01 1.26 -13.03
N ARG A 95 7.88 0.56 -14.16
CA ARG A 95 7.72 1.18 -15.49
C ARG A 95 6.41 1.95 -15.61
N PHE A 96 5.34 1.45 -14.99
CA PHE A 96 4.07 2.18 -14.86
C PHE A 96 4.14 3.36 -13.88
N GLY A 97 5.23 3.49 -13.13
CA GLY A 97 5.48 4.63 -12.25
C GLY A 97 5.41 4.28 -10.76
N PHE A 98 5.12 3.04 -10.38
CA PHE A 98 5.04 2.66 -8.97
C PHE A 98 6.44 2.55 -8.33
N MET A 99 6.79 3.55 -7.52
CA MET A 99 8.08 3.65 -6.84
C MET A 99 7.95 4.31 -5.45
N PRO A 100 7.17 3.73 -4.51
CA PRO A 100 6.89 4.34 -3.21
C PRO A 100 8.13 4.55 -2.33
N PHE A 101 9.20 3.81 -2.59
CA PHE A 101 10.49 3.94 -1.90
C PHE A 101 11.60 4.43 -2.83
N ALA A 102 11.23 5.14 -3.91
CA ALA A 102 12.07 5.49 -5.05
C ALA A 102 12.64 4.26 -5.81
N LYS A 103 13.11 4.48 -7.05
CA LYS A 103 13.77 3.43 -7.84
C LYS A 103 15.14 3.08 -7.29
N TRP A 104 15.89 4.10 -6.88
CA TRP A 104 17.24 3.97 -6.33
C TRP A 104 17.22 4.43 -4.88
N CYS A 105 17.14 3.45 -3.99
CA CYS A 105 17.23 3.67 -2.55
C CYS A 105 18.45 2.93 -2.01
N ARG A 106 19.23 3.57 -1.13
CA ARG A 106 20.34 2.89 -0.44
C ARG A 106 19.86 1.69 0.38
N ALA A 107 18.58 1.65 0.74
CA ALA A 107 17.92 0.55 1.42
C ALA A 107 17.24 -0.48 0.48
N ASP A 108 17.47 -0.45 -0.84
CA ASP A 108 17.01 -1.52 -1.77
C ASP A 108 18.08 -2.62 -1.94
N THR A 109 18.76 -3.03 -0.85
CA THR A 109 19.70 -4.16 -0.86
C THR A 109 18.96 -5.50 -0.78
N LYS A 110 19.65 -6.63 -0.99
CA LYS A 110 19.03 -7.96 -0.93
C LYS A 110 18.37 -8.22 0.43
N GLU A 111 18.97 -7.72 1.50
CA GLU A 111 18.57 -7.88 2.90
C GLU A 111 17.37 -6.99 3.24
N THR A 112 17.32 -5.76 2.71
CA THR A 112 16.37 -4.74 3.15
C THR A 112 15.23 -4.47 2.17
N LYS A 113 15.35 -4.86 0.89
CA LYS A 113 14.39 -4.55 -0.21
C LYS A 113 12.94 -5.01 0.01
N ALA A 114 12.70 -5.92 0.94
CA ALA A 114 11.36 -6.42 1.26
C ALA A 114 10.92 -6.08 2.70
N PHE A 115 11.79 -5.46 3.49
CA PHE A 115 11.54 -5.24 4.92
C PHE A 115 10.33 -4.34 5.14
N ALA A 116 10.31 -3.15 4.53
CA ALA A 116 9.23 -2.18 4.73
C ALA A 116 7.84 -2.75 4.38
N MET A 117 7.71 -3.42 3.24
CA MET A 117 6.44 -4.05 2.84
C MET A 117 6.00 -5.14 3.83
N LYS A 118 6.93 -5.97 4.32
CA LYS A 118 6.62 -6.99 5.32
C LYS A 118 6.17 -6.37 6.63
N MET A 119 6.81 -5.30 7.08
CA MET A 119 6.44 -4.59 8.31
C MET A 119 5.05 -3.98 8.22
N ILE A 120 4.71 -3.33 7.09
CA ILE A 120 3.37 -2.78 6.86
C ILE A 120 2.32 -3.90 6.90
N LEU A 121 2.53 -4.98 6.16
CA LEU A 121 1.59 -6.11 6.12
C LEU A 121 1.41 -6.77 7.49
N MET A 122 2.51 -6.97 8.22
CA MET A 122 2.47 -7.53 9.57
C MET A 122 1.69 -6.64 10.53
N LEU A 123 1.96 -5.33 10.53
CA LEU A 123 1.27 -4.38 11.40
C LEU A 123 -0.23 -4.34 11.10
N VAL A 124 -0.61 -4.22 9.83
CA VAL A 124 -2.02 -4.21 9.40
C VAL A 124 -2.71 -5.51 9.79
N ALA A 125 -2.07 -6.65 9.55
CA ALA A 125 -2.65 -7.95 9.92
C ALA A 125 -2.90 -8.05 11.43
N VAL A 126 -1.96 -7.60 12.26
CA VAL A 126 -2.12 -7.61 13.73
C VAL A 126 -3.21 -6.64 14.17
N LEU A 127 -3.27 -5.43 13.61
CA LEU A 127 -4.30 -4.46 13.97
C LEU A 127 -5.70 -4.96 13.59
N CYS A 128 -5.87 -5.53 12.40
CA CYS A 128 -7.15 -6.11 11.99
C CYS A 128 -7.55 -7.30 12.87
N ASP A 129 -6.60 -8.19 13.21
CA ASP A 129 -6.84 -9.34 14.11
C ASP A 129 -7.23 -8.90 15.52
N LYS A 130 -6.60 -7.83 16.05
CA LYS A 130 -6.82 -7.39 17.43
C LYS A 130 -7.98 -6.44 17.63
N LEU A 131 -8.32 -5.64 16.62
CA LEU A 131 -9.52 -4.80 16.67
C LEU A 131 -10.77 -5.66 16.45
N GLY A 132 -10.78 -6.56 15.45
CA GLY A 132 -11.96 -7.38 15.17
C GLY A 132 -13.25 -6.53 15.05
N ASP A 133 -14.36 -7.07 15.53
CA ASP A 133 -15.67 -6.40 15.52
C ASP A 133 -15.99 -5.69 16.85
N ASP A 134 -15.06 -5.72 17.80
CA ASP A 134 -15.24 -5.17 19.16
C ASP A 134 -15.06 -3.65 19.23
N TRP A 135 -14.71 -3.01 18.10
CA TRP A 135 -14.42 -1.58 18.05
C TRP A 135 -15.19 -0.92 16.92
N LYS A 136 -15.70 0.27 17.19
CA LYS A 136 -16.37 1.14 16.21
C LYS A 136 -15.76 2.52 16.24
N LEU A 137 -15.90 3.25 15.14
CA LEU A 137 -15.52 4.65 15.09
C LEU A 137 -16.44 5.46 16.01
N ALA A 138 -15.86 6.30 16.86
CA ALA A 138 -16.61 7.16 17.79
C ALA A 138 -17.54 8.13 17.03
N ASP A 139 -17.02 8.68 15.94
CA ASP A 139 -17.77 9.51 15.00
C ASP A 139 -17.62 8.96 13.58
N LYS A 140 -18.72 8.51 12.97
CA LYS A 140 -18.74 7.93 11.62
C LYS A 140 -18.41 8.95 10.52
N GLU A 141 -18.58 10.24 10.79
CA GLU A 141 -18.32 11.32 9.82
C GLU A 141 -16.87 11.83 9.88
N SER A 142 -16.09 11.36 10.85
CA SER A 142 -14.68 11.73 11.01
C SER A 142 -13.75 11.16 9.91
N LEU A 143 -14.24 10.25 9.07
CA LEU A 143 -13.55 9.73 7.90
C LEU A 143 -14.33 10.05 6.62
N PRO A 144 -13.64 10.28 5.50
CA PRO A 144 -14.30 10.44 4.21
C PRO A 144 -15.01 9.15 3.79
N GLU A 145 -15.89 9.27 2.79
CA GLU A 145 -16.59 8.11 2.21
C GLU A 145 -15.62 7.01 1.79
N LEU A 146 -16.06 5.76 1.95
CA LEU A 146 -15.25 4.60 1.62
C LEU A 146 -14.81 4.66 0.15
N GLY A 147 -13.49 4.53 -0.06
CA GLY A 147 -12.89 4.60 -1.40
C GLY A 147 -12.30 5.96 -1.74
N VAL A 148 -12.65 7.03 -1.03
CA VAL A 148 -12.01 8.34 -1.18
C VAL A 148 -10.64 8.33 -0.49
N ALA A 149 -9.64 8.95 -1.12
CA ALA A 149 -8.34 9.12 -0.48
C ALA A 149 -8.45 9.96 0.80
N LEU A 150 -7.85 9.44 1.87
CA LEU A 150 -7.63 10.11 3.14
C LEU A 150 -6.77 11.36 2.96
N GLU A 151 -7.01 12.34 3.82
CA GLU A 151 -6.15 13.49 3.94
C GLU A 151 -4.78 13.08 4.48
N SER A 152 -3.75 13.72 3.96
CA SER A 152 -2.35 13.41 4.29
C SER A 152 -1.66 14.58 5.00
N SER A 153 -2.43 15.56 5.46
CA SER A 153 -1.92 16.64 6.31
C SER A 153 -1.53 16.07 7.66
N ARG A 154 -0.58 16.72 8.34
CA ARG A 154 -0.08 16.25 9.64
C ARG A 154 -1.18 16.21 10.71
N ASP A 155 -2.10 17.15 10.62
CA ASP A 155 -3.15 17.37 11.62
C ASP A 155 -4.47 16.68 11.23
N ALA A 156 -4.51 16.04 10.06
CA ALA A 156 -5.67 15.24 9.64
C ALA A 156 -5.95 14.15 10.67
N TYR A 157 -7.23 13.97 10.99
CA TYR A 157 -7.70 12.90 11.88
C TYR A 157 -7.14 12.97 13.30
N GLY A 158 -6.69 14.15 13.79
CA GLY A 158 -6.17 14.31 15.15
C GLY A 158 -7.18 13.94 16.24
N ASP A 159 -8.48 14.07 15.95
CA ASP A 159 -9.58 13.73 16.86
C ASP A 159 -10.16 12.32 16.62
N LEU A 160 -9.57 11.54 15.72
CA LEU A 160 -10.05 10.19 15.37
C LEU A 160 -9.94 9.24 16.55
N ARG A 161 -11.05 8.61 16.91
CA ARG A 161 -11.13 7.70 18.06
C ARG A 161 -11.94 6.46 17.73
N LEU A 162 -11.50 5.35 18.34
CA LEU A 162 -12.23 4.09 18.35
C LEU A 162 -12.84 3.90 19.74
N ASP A 163 -14.12 3.58 19.78
CA ASP A 163 -14.82 3.18 20.98
C ASP A 163 -15.02 1.68 20.97
N LYS A 164 -14.84 1.05 22.13
CA LYS A 164 -15.18 -0.35 22.31
C LYS A 164 -16.70 -0.50 22.26
N VAL A 165 -17.18 -1.49 21.53
CA VAL A 165 -18.61 -1.85 21.41
C VAL A 165 -19.12 -2.46 22.71
#